data_AF-A0A7K6JX02-F1
#
_entry.id   AF-A0A7K6JX02-F1
#
_cell.length_a   1.000
_cell.length_b   1.000
_cell.length_c   1.000
_cell.angle_alpha   90.00
_cell.angle_beta   90.00
_cell.angle_gamma   90.00
#
_symmetry.space_group_name_H-M   'P 1'
#
loop_
_entity.id
_entity.type
_entity.pdbx_description
1 polymer ?
#
loop_
_entity_poly.entity_id
_entity_poly.type
_entity_poly.pdbx_seq_one_letter_code
_entity_poly.pdbx_strand_id
1 'polypeptide(L)' 'MRRLLARRMKFHLLGAFVVSVGCATLYKFGVAEPRKRAYAEFYKSYDPMKDFQAMKAAGVFECAPPK' A
#
# COMPACT_ATOMS: atom_id res chain seq x y z
N MET A 1 41.19 -14.02 24.94
CA MET A 1 40.07 -13.85 24.00
C MET A 1 38.92 -14.80 24.35
N ARG A 2 37.85 -14.32 25.01
CA ARG A 2 36.65 -15.13 25.31
C ARG A 2 35.40 -14.31 24.96
N ARG A 3 34.31 -14.97 24.53
CA ARG A 3 32.97 -14.37 24.27
C ARG A 3 32.87 -13.31 23.15
N LEU A 4 33.88 -13.20 22.28
CA LEU A 4 33.87 -12.25 21.15
C LEU A 4 32.69 -12.49 20.19
N LEU A 5 32.41 -13.76 19.86
CA LEU A 5 31.27 -14.13 19.00
C LEU A 5 29.92 -13.74 19.63
N ALA A 6 29.72 -14.06 20.90
CA ALA A 6 28.47 -13.73 21.60
C ALA A 6 28.22 -12.22 21.69
N ARG A 7 29.28 -11.42 21.90
CA ARG A 7 29.20 -9.95 21.89
C ARG A 7 28.79 -9.42 20.51
N ARG A 8 29.40 -9.94 19.44
CA ARG A 8 29.10 -9.55 18.06
C ARG A 8 27.69 -9.96 17.64
N MET A 9 27.24 -11.15 18.02
CA MET A 9 25.87 -11.61 17.76
C MET A 9 24.83 -10.72 18.42
N LYS A 10 25.00 -10.34 19.69
CA LYS A 10 24.05 -9.44 20.38
C LYS A 10 23.95 -8.09 19.69
N PHE A 11 25.08 -7.54 19.23
CA PHE A 11 25.10 -6.29 18.48
C PHE A 11 24.34 -6.40 17.15
N HIS A 12 24.61 -7.43 16.35
CA HIS A 12 23.91 -7.63 15.08
C HIS A 12 22.43 -7.97 15.26
N LEU A 13 22.06 -8.71 16.30
CA LEU A 13 20.67 -9.04 16.58
C LEU A 13 19.85 -7.78 16.91
N LEU A 14 20.40 -6.90 17.75
CA LEU A 14 19.77 -5.61 18.04
C LEU A 14 19.67 -4.75 16.76
N GLY A 15 20.74 -4.65 15.98
CA GLY A 15 20.74 -3.91 14.72
C GLY A 15 19.73 -4.45 13.72
N ALA A 16 19.65 -5.77 13.56
CA ALA A 16 18.69 -6.42 12.68
C ALA A 16 17.25 -6.08 13.09
N PHE A 17 16.93 -6.14 14.39
CA PHE A 17 15.60 -5.79 14.87
C PHE A 17 15.24 -4.33 14.59
N VAL A 18 16.16 -3.40 14.85
CA VAL A 18 15.95 -1.97 14.56
C VAL A 18 15.71 -1.74 13.08
N VAL A 19 16.52 -2.35 12.21
CA VAL A 19 16.36 -2.23 10.76
C VAL A 19 15.03 -2.83 10.30
N SER A 20 14.66 -4.02 10.78
CA SER A 20 13.39 -4.67 10.43
C SER A 20 12.18 -3.82 10.83
N VAL A 21 12.16 -3.29 12.05
CA VAL A 21 11.09 -2.39 12.53
C VAL A 21 11.06 -1.10 11.71
N GLY A 22 12.24 -0.55 11.38
CA GLY A 22 12.36 0.61 10.49
C GLY A 22 11.73 0.36 9.12
N CYS A 23 12.11 -0.73 8.46
CA CYS A 23 11.55 -1.13 7.16
C CYS A 23 10.03 -1.34 7.22
N ALA A 24 9.53 -2.03 8.25
CA ALA A 24 8.10 -2.24 8.44
C ALA A 24 7.33 -0.91 8.61
N THR A 25 7.91 0.02 9.37
CA THR A 25 7.32 1.35 9.60
C THR A 25 7.30 2.19 8.32
N LEU A 26 8.42 2.21 7.58
CA LEU A 26 8.53 2.89 6.30
C LEU A 26 7.52 2.35 5.29
N TYR A 27 7.36 1.02 5.20
CA TYR A 27 6.38 0.43 4.30
C TYR A 27 4.94 0.75 4.73
N LYS A 28 4.64 0.67 6.03
CA LYS A 28 3.30 0.98 6.55
C LYS A 28 2.88 2.40 6.18
N PHE A 29 3.70 3.39 6.48
CA PHE A 29 3.32 4.80 6.26
C PHE A 29 3.61 5.31 4.85
N GLY A 30 4.60 4.75 4.17
CA GLY A 30 4.94 5.13 2.80
C GLY A 30 4.07 4.45 1.74
N VAL A 31 3.50 3.28 2.03
CA VAL A 31 2.76 2.49 1.04
C VAL A 31 1.37 2.09 1.55
N ALA A 32 1.28 1.45 2.71
CA ALA A 32 0.02 0.85 3.15
C ALA A 32 -1.05 1.89 3.55
N GLU A 33 -0.70 2.87 4.38
CA GLU A 33 -1.63 3.94 4.80
C GLU A 33 -2.06 4.83 3.63
N PRO A 34 -1.16 5.33 2.76
CA PRO A 34 -1.55 6.14 1.60
C PRO A 34 -2.47 5.37 0.66
N ARG A 35 -2.23 4.07 0.43
CA ARG A 35 -3.13 3.24 -0.38
C ARG A 35 -4.51 3.16 0.24
N LYS A 36 -4.62 2.81 1.53
CA LYS A 36 -5.92 2.75 2.22
C LYS A 36 -6.66 4.09 2.15
N ARG A 37 -5.94 5.19 2.35
CA ARG A 37 -6.49 6.54 2.23
C ARG A 37 -6.98 6.85 0.81
N ALA A 38 -6.20 6.53 -0.22
CA ALA A 38 -6.58 6.77 -1.61
C ALA A 38 -7.87 6.03 -2.00
N TYR A 39 -8.03 4.77 -1.57
CA TYR A 39 -9.27 4.04 -1.79
C TYR A 39 -10.46 4.68 -1.04
N ALA A 40 -10.26 5.06 0.22
CA ALA A 40 -11.31 5.73 1.00
C ALA A 40 -11.71 7.08 0.39
N GLU A 41 -10.74 7.87 -0.08
CA GLU A 41 -10.97 9.16 -0.73
C GLU A 41 -11.69 8.99 -2.07
N PHE A 42 -11.32 7.99 -2.88
CA PHE A 42 -12.01 7.66 -4.13
C PHE A 42 -13.49 7.36 -3.88
N TYR A 43 -13.79 6.43 -2.97
CA TYR A 43 -15.16 5.99 -2.71
C TYR A 43 -16.00 6.99 -1.92
N LYS A 44 -15.39 8.01 -1.29
CA LYS A 44 -16.12 9.01 -0.50
C LYS A 44 -17.20 9.75 -1.30
N SER A 45 -16.95 10.00 -2.57
CA SER A 45 -17.87 10.71 -3.48
C SER A 45 -18.03 10.00 -4.82
N TYR A 46 -17.69 8.71 -4.89
CA TYR A 46 -17.82 7.93 -6.10
C TYR A 46 -19.30 7.67 -6.41
N ASP A 47 -19.73 8.04 -7.61
CA ASP A 47 -21.05 7.73 -8.15
C ASP A 47 -20.88 6.67 -9.26
N PRO A 48 -21.24 5.41 -8.98
CA PRO A 48 -21.11 4.33 -9.96
C PRO A 48 -21.93 4.55 -11.23
N MET A 49 -23.08 5.21 -11.12
CA MET A 49 -23.95 5.43 -12.28
C MET A 49 -23.37 6.49 -13.19
N LYS A 50 -22.83 7.57 -12.62
CA LYS A 50 -22.13 8.59 -13.40
C LYS A 50 -20.92 8.01 -14.15
N ASP A 51 -20.11 7.20 -13.49
CA ASP A 51 -18.95 6.57 -14.11
C ASP A 51 -19.37 5.56 -15.19
N PHE A 52 -20.40 4.76 -14.92
CA PHE A 52 -21.00 3.87 -15.91
C PHE A 52 -21.49 4.62 -17.15
N GLN A 53 -22.22 5.73 -16.99
CA GLN A 53 -22.71 6.51 -18.13
C GLN A 53 -21.55 7.11 -18.94
N ALA A 54 -20.48 7.55 -18.28
CA ALA A 54 -19.27 8.02 -18.96
C ALA A 54 -18.61 6.90 -19.79
N MET A 55 -18.43 5.71 -19.20
CA MET A 55 -17.89 4.54 -19.91
C MET A 55 -18.80 4.06 -21.05
N LYS A 56 -20.12 4.09 -20.85
CA LYS A 56 -21.11 3.77 -21.87
C LYS A 56 -21.03 4.75 -23.05
N ALA A 57 -20.98 6.05 -22.77
CA ALA A 57 -20.87 7.08 -23.80
C ALA A 57 -19.55 6.96 -24.58
N ALA A 58 -18.49 6.50 -23.93
CA ALA A 58 -17.21 6.20 -24.58
C ALA A 58 -17.22 4.89 -25.40
N GLY A 59 -18.31 4.13 -25.41
CA GLY A 59 -18.44 2.90 -26.19
C GLY A 59 -17.69 1.69 -25.64
N VAL A 60 -17.35 1.70 -24.34
CA VAL A 60 -16.56 0.63 -23.71
C VAL A 60 -17.36 -0.68 -23.59
N PHE A 61 -18.69 -0.60 -23.52
CA PHE A 61 -19.55 -1.76 -23.27
C PHE A 61 -20.19 -2.29 -24.55
N GLU A 62 -19.95 -3.57 -24.86
CA GLU A 62 -20.66 -4.28 -25.94
C GLU A 62 -22.15 -4.52 -25.59
N CYS A 63 -22.45 -4.85 -24.34
CA CYS A 63 -23.82 -5.11 -23.87
C CYS A 63 -24.66 -3.85 -23.68
N ALA A 64 -24.03 -2.67 -23.68
CA ALA A 64 -24.67 -1.39 -23.49
C ALA A 64 -24.04 -0.36 -24.44
N PRO A 65 -24.34 -0.45 -25.75
CA PRO A 65 -23.78 0.48 -26.71
C PRO A 65 -24.18 1.92 -26.40
N PRO A 66 -23.36 2.91 -26.79
CA PRO A 66 -23.71 4.31 -26.70
C PRO A 66 -25.00 4.53 -27.51
N LYS A 67 -25.89 5.37 -26.98
CA LYS A 67 -27.10 5.77 -27.71
C LYS A 67 -26.74 6.70 -28.86
#